data_AF-A0A659M5R9-F1
#
_entry.id   AF-A0A659M5R9-F1
#
_cell.length_a   1.000
_cell.length_b   1.000
_cell.length_c   1.000
_cell.angle_alpha   90.00
_cell.angle_beta   90.00
_cell.angle_gamma   90.00
#
_symmetry.space_group_name_H-M   'P 1'
#
loop_
_entity.id
_entity.type
_entity.pdbx_description
1 polymer ?
#
loop_
_entity_poly.entity_id
_entity_poly.type
_entity_poly.pdbx_seq_one_letter_code
_entity_poly.pdbx_strand_id
1 'polypeptide(L)'
;MMLTFVWITLRFIHFASLMLVYGCALYGAWLAPAPIRRLMTRRFLHLQRHAAAWSVISAAFMLAIQGGLMGGGWPDVFSVSVWGAVLQTRFGAVWIWQIILALVTLAVVVIAPVKMQRRLLILTVAQFILLAGVGHATMRDGVVGTLQQINHALHLLCAAAWFGGLLPVVYCMRMAQGRWRQHAISAMMRFSRYGHFFVAGVLLTGIGNTLFITGFTAIWQTTYGQLLLLKCALVVLMVAIALTNRYVLVPRMRQENPRTDLWFVRMTQIEWGVGGIVLAIVSLFATLEPF
;
A
#
# COMPACT_ATOMS: atom_id res chain seq x y z
N MET A 1 6.42 -21.25 -14.09
CA MET A 1 5.75 -20.06 -14.66
C MET A 1 4.35 -19.81 -14.06
N MET A 2 3.43 -20.78 -14.04
CA MET A 2 2.07 -20.54 -13.52
C MET A 2 2.02 -20.17 -12.02
N LEU A 3 2.77 -20.88 -11.15
CA LEU A 3 2.83 -20.56 -9.71
C LEU A 3 3.38 -19.16 -9.42
N THR A 4 4.44 -18.78 -10.12
CA THR A 4 5.06 -17.44 -10.01
C THR A 4 4.05 -16.34 -10.35
N PHE A 5 3.26 -16.52 -11.41
CA PHE A 5 2.22 -15.57 -11.78
C PHE A 5 1.11 -15.47 -10.72
N VAL A 6 0.68 -16.61 -10.16
CA VAL A 6 -0.30 -16.65 -9.06
C VAL A 6 0.24 -15.92 -7.84
N TRP A 7 1.51 -16.16 -7.47
CA TRP A 7 2.17 -15.45 -6.37
C TRP A 7 2.18 -13.93 -6.57
N ILE A 8 2.59 -13.46 -7.76
CA ILE A 8 2.62 -12.03 -8.10
C ILE A 8 1.23 -11.42 -7.99
N THR A 9 0.21 -12.12 -8.50
CA THR A 9 -1.19 -11.66 -8.46
C THR A 9 -1.72 -11.59 -7.03
N LEU A 10 -1.48 -12.61 -6.22
CA LEU A 10 -1.89 -12.62 -4.82
C LEU A 10 -1.18 -11.53 -4.02
N ARG A 11 0.12 -11.31 -4.27
CA ARG A 11 0.90 -10.24 -3.64
C ARG A 11 0.32 -8.87 -4.01
N PHE A 12 0.02 -8.64 -5.29
CA PHE A 12 -0.64 -7.41 -5.73
C PHE A 12 -1.97 -7.19 -5.00
N ILE A 13 -2.83 -8.21 -4.95
CA ILE A 13 -4.13 -8.16 -4.26
C ILE A 13 -3.94 -7.88 -2.76
N HIS A 14 -2.97 -8.54 -2.10
CA HIS A 14 -2.70 -8.39 -0.68
C HIS A 14 -2.31 -6.95 -0.34
N PHE A 15 -1.29 -6.41 -1.03
CA PHE A 15 -0.84 -5.05 -0.79
C PHE A 15 -1.91 -4.02 -1.17
N ALA A 16 -2.58 -4.17 -2.31
CA ALA A 16 -3.63 -3.23 -2.74
C ALA A 16 -4.76 -3.18 -1.71
N SER A 17 -5.21 -4.35 -1.24
CA SER A 17 -6.24 -4.48 -0.22
C SER A 17 -5.82 -3.84 1.11
N LEU A 18 -4.60 -4.13 1.57
CA LEU A 18 -4.08 -3.60 2.83
C LEU A 18 -3.90 -2.08 2.78
N MET A 19 -3.34 -1.54 1.68
CA MET A 19 -3.19 -0.10 1.45
C MET A 19 -4.55 0.60 1.41
N LEU A 20 -5.58 -0.04 0.85
CA LEU A 20 -6.94 0.51 0.80
C LEU A 20 -7.56 0.64 2.20
N VAL A 21 -7.45 -0.42 3.02
CA VAL A 21 -7.93 -0.39 4.41
C VAL A 21 -7.19 0.68 5.20
N TYR A 22 -5.86 0.72 5.08
CA TYR A 22 -4.99 1.69 5.74
C TYR A 22 -5.34 3.14 5.35
N GLY A 23 -5.47 3.44 4.07
CA GLY A 23 -5.79 4.79 3.58
C GLY A 23 -7.17 5.27 4.04
N CYS A 24 -8.18 4.41 3.99
CA CYS A 24 -9.52 4.72 4.52
C CYS A 24 -9.50 4.92 6.05
N ALA A 25 -8.72 4.09 6.76
CA ALA A 25 -8.55 4.19 8.21
C ALA A 25 -7.82 5.46 8.63
N LEU A 26 -6.76 5.84 7.93
CA LEU A 26 -6.02 7.09 8.12
C LEU A 26 -6.95 8.29 7.98
N TYR A 27 -7.79 8.29 6.95
CA TYR A 27 -8.79 9.32 6.74
C TYR A 27 -9.81 9.37 7.88
N GLY A 28 -10.40 8.24 8.24
CA GLY A 28 -11.43 8.17 9.27
C GLY A 28 -10.92 8.43 10.69
N ALA A 29 -9.68 8.07 10.99
CA ALA A 29 -9.07 8.22 12.31
C ALA A 29 -8.47 9.62 12.53
N TRP A 30 -7.84 10.20 11.50
CA TRP A 30 -7.01 11.40 11.67
C TRP A 30 -7.39 12.57 10.76
N LEU A 31 -7.62 12.35 9.47
CA LEU A 31 -7.74 13.47 8.51
C LEU A 31 -9.15 14.08 8.42
N ALA A 32 -10.19 13.25 8.50
CA ALA A 32 -11.58 13.67 8.32
C ALA A 32 -12.09 14.53 9.50
N PRO A 33 -12.64 15.73 9.24
CA PRO A 33 -13.34 16.53 10.24
C PRO A 33 -14.50 15.76 10.88
N ALA A 34 -14.78 16.05 12.16
CA ALA A 34 -15.82 15.36 12.93
C ALA A 34 -17.20 15.27 12.24
N PRO A 35 -17.69 16.31 11.54
CA PRO A 35 -19.00 16.27 10.87
C PRO A 35 -19.09 15.22 9.75
N ILE A 36 -18.02 15.00 8.98
CA ILE A 36 -18.03 14.04 7.85
C ILE A 36 -17.46 12.68 8.21
N ARG A 37 -16.77 12.54 9.36
CA ARG A 37 -16.12 11.30 9.78
C ARG A 37 -17.06 10.10 9.83
N ARG A 38 -18.27 10.27 10.37
CA ARG A 38 -19.28 9.20 10.45
C ARG A 38 -19.80 8.82 9.05
N LEU A 39 -20.00 9.81 8.18
CA LEU A 39 -20.44 9.60 6.80
C LEU A 39 -19.39 8.82 6.00
N MET A 40 -18.13 9.24 6.06
CA MET A 40 -17.02 8.56 5.38
C MET A 40 -16.85 7.13 5.90
N THR A 41 -16.91 6.94 7.22
CA THR A 41 -16.81 5.61 7.83
C THR A 41 -17.90 4.66 7.31
N ARG A 42 -19.15 5.11 7.26
CA ARG A 42 -20.26 4.30 6.73
C ARG A 42 -20.10 4.01 5.24
N ARG A 43 -19.68 5.00 4.46
CA ARG A 43 -19.50 4.83 3.01
C ARG A 43 -18.40 3.83 2.68
N PHE A 44 -17.26 3.93 3.36
CA PHE A 44 -16.13 3.03 3.13
C PHE A 44 -16.26 1.68 3.81
N LEU A 45 -17.30 1.45 4.62
CA LEU A 45 -17.47 0.19 5.35
C LEU A 45 -17.49 -1.01 4.41
N HIS A 46 -18.31 -0.98 3.35
CA HIS A 46 -18.38 -2.08 2.38
C HIS A 46 -17.04 -2.31 1.69
N LEU A 47 -16.38 -1.24 1.27
CA LEU A 47 -15.08 -1.31 0.63
C LEU A 47 -14.01 -1.89 1.56
N GLN A 48 -13.96 -1.42 2.81
CA GLN A 48 -13.04 -1.93 3.84
C GLN A 48 -13.33 -3.40 4.17
N ARG A 49 -14.59 -3.85 4.14
CA ARG A 49 -14.95 -5.27 4.34
C ARG A 49 -14.41 -6.13 3.21
N HIS A 50 -14.66 -5.75 1.96
CA HIS A 50 -14.15 -6.48 0.80
C HIS A 50 -12.62 -6.50 0.77
N ALA A 51 -11.97 -5.37 1.04
CA ALA A 51 -10.52 -5.31 1.10
C ALA A 51 -9.94 -6.13 2.26
N ALA A 52 -10.54 -6.08 3.46
CA ALA A 52 -10.09 -6.93 4.57
C ALA A 52 -10.27 -8.42 4.24
N ALA A 53 -11.37 -8.81 3.60
CA ALA A 53 -11.60 -10.19 3.16
C ALA A 53 -10.56 -10.63 2.12
N TRP A 54 -10.31 -9.81 1.09
CA TRP A 54 -9.27 -10.08 0.10
C TRP A 54 -7.87 -10.10 0.70
N SER A 55 -7.60 -9.31 1.75
CA SER A 55 -6.32 -9.35 2.48
C SER A 55 -6.11 -10.68 3.19
N VAL A 56 -7.15 -11.24 3.84
CA VAL A 56 -7.12 -12.57 4.47
C VAL A 56 -6.94 -13.67 3.43
N ILE A 57 -7.77 -13.66 2.38
CA ILE A 57 -7.75 -14.66 1.31
C ILE A 57 -6.38 -14.69 0.64
N SER A 58 -5.88 -13.52 0.23
CA SER A 58 -4.56 -13.42 -0.40
C SER A 58 -3.44 -13.85 0.53
N ALA A 59 -3.46 -13.49 1.82
CA ALA A 59 -2.46 -13.95 2.77
C ALA A 59 -2.47 -15.47 2.92
N ALA A 60 -3.63 -16.10 3.10
CA ALA A 60 -3.72 -17.56 3.23
C ALA A 60 -3.19 -18.28 1.98
N PHE A 61 -3.61 -17.85 0.79
CA PHE A 61 -3.14 -18.46 -0.45
C PHE A 61 -1.66 -18.19 -0.73
N MET A 62 -1.12 -17.04 -0.35
CA MET A 62 0.32 -16.80 -0.46
C MET A 62 1.11 -17.81 0.37
N LEU A 63 0.71 -18.13 1.60
CA LEU A 63 1.41 -19.15 2.40
C LEU A 63 1.46 -20.51 1.68
N ALA A 64 0.33 -20.93 1.11
CA ALA A 64 0.24 -22.19 0.38
C ALA A 64 1.10 -22.17 -0.90
N ILE A 65 1.02 -21.09 -1.67
CA ILE A 65 1.81 -20.93 -2.91
C ILE A 65 3.31 -20.85 -2.62
N GLN A 66 3.72 -20.26 -1.48
CA GLN A 66 5.11 -20.27 -1.05
C GLN A 66 5.64 -21.70 -0.88
N GLY A 67 4.82 -22.62 -0.35
CA GLY A 67 5.18 -24.05 -0.28
C GLY A 67 5.46 -24.64 -1.66
N GLY A 68 4.60 -24.38 -2.63
CA GLY A 68 4.81 -24.82 -4.01
C GLY A 68 6.02 -24.18 -4.70
N LEU A 69 6.36 -22.94 -4.36
CA LEU A 69 7.55 -22.25 -4.88
C LEU A 69 8.86 -22.77 -4.27
N MET A 70 8.83 -23.24 -3.03
CA MET A 70 9.99 -23.81 -2.34
C MET A 70 10.17 -25.31 -2.61
N GLY A 71 9.11 -26.01 -3.00
CA GLY A 71 9.12 -27.43 -3.33
C GLY A 71 9.18 -27.72 -4.83
N GLY A 72 8.59 -28.84 -5.23
CA GLY A 72 8.46 -29.34 -6.60
C GLY A 72 7.25 -28.81 -7.38
N GLY A 73 6.57 -27.76 -6.91
CA GLY A 73 5.49 -27.09 -7.63
C GLY A 73 4.08 -27.35 -7.07
N TRP A 74 3.09 -27.55 -7.94
CA TRP A 74 1.67 -27.58 -7.55
C TRP A 74 1.29 -28.64 -6.51
N PRO A 75 1.84 -29.88 -6.54
CA PRO A 75 1.55 -30.87 -5.50
C PRO A 75 1.90 -30.36 -4.10
N ASP A 76 2.99 -29.60 -3.98
CA ASP A 76 3.53 -29.11 -2.72
C ASP A 76 2.76 -27.90 -2.16
N VAL A 77 1.90 -27.28 -2.96
CA VAL A 77 0.95 -26.26 -2.49
C VAL A 77 -0.04 -26.85 -1.47
N PHE A 78 -0.36 -28.14 -1.60
CA PHE A 78 -1.33 -28.84 -0.74
C PHE A 78 -0.68 -29.84 0.22
N SER A 79 0.66 -29.88 0.26
CA SER A 79 1.40 -30.85 1.07
C SER A 79 1.56 -30.36 2.51
N VAL A 80 1.04 -31.13 3.46
CA VAL A 80 1.12 -30.83 4.91
C VAL A 80 2.57 -30.81 5.40
N SER A 81 3.43 -31.69 4.87
CA SER A 81 4.85 -31.72 5.24
C SER A 81 5.58 -30.46 4.77
N VAL A 82 5.26 -29.97 3.57
CA VAL A 82 5.82 -28.72 3.03
C VAL A 82 5.30 -27.51 3.81
N TRP A 83 4.03 -27.49 4.21
CA TRP A 83 3.53 -26.44 5.10
C TRP A 83 4.28 -26.43 6.43
N GLY A 84 4.51 -27.60 7.02
CA GLY A 84 5.33 -27.75 8.22
C GLY A 84 6.71 -27.12 8.03
N ALA A 85 7.39 -27.41 6.91
CA ALA A 85 8.70 -26.84 6.59
C ALA A 85 8.66 -25.32 6.39
N VAL A 86 7.68 -24.80 5.64
CA VAL A 86 7.50 -23.35 5.41
C VAL A 86 7.27 -22.62 6.74
N LEU A 87 6.48 -23.20 7.65
CA LEU A 87 6.20 -22.60 8.96
C LEU A 87 7.43 -22.50 9.87
N GLN A 88 8.44 -23.36 9.67
CA GLN A 88 9.73 -23.26 10.39
C GLN A 88 10.65 -22.18 9.82
N THR A 89 10.33 -21.61 8.64
CA THR A 89 11.11 -20.50 8.08
C THR A 89 10.72 -19.17 8.70
N ARG A 90 11.63 -18.19 8.58
CA ARG A 90 11.33 -16.79 8.91
C ARG A 90 10.09 -16.28 8.15
N PHE A 91 9.93 -16.66 6.89
CA PHE A 91 8.75 -16.31 6.10
C PHE A 91 7.48 -16.82 6.79
N GLY A 92 7.41 -18.12 7.10
CA GLY A 92 6.23 -18.75 7.72
C GLY A 92 5.89 -18.13 9.09
N ALA A 93 6.89 -17.90 9.93
CA ALA A 93 6.69 -17.26 11.24
C ALA A 93 6.07 -15.85 11.12
N VAL A 94 6.58 -15.04 10.19
CA VAL A 94 6.03 -13.70 9.91
C VAL A 94 4.62 -13.81 9.32
N TRP A 95 4.40 -14.77 8.43
CA TRP A 95 3.15 -14.89 7.69
C TRP A 95 1.98 -15.40 8.54
N ILE A 96 2.24 -16.23 9.55
CA ILE A 96 1.21 -16.61 10.55
C ILE A 96 0.66 -15.35 11.21
N TRP A 97 1.53 -14.48 11.72
CA TRP A 97 1.10 -13.23 12.35
C TRP A 97 0.40 -12.30 11.37
N GLN A 98 0.81 -12.30 10.09
CA GLN A 98 0.15 -11.53 9.04
C GLN A 98 -1.29 -12.01 8.81
N ILE A 99 -1.52 -13.33 8.78
CA ILE A 99 -2.86 -13.92 8.66
C ILE A 99 -3.71 -13.61 9.90
N ILE A 100 -3.15 -13.77 11.10
CA ILE A 100 -3.85 -13.46 12.36
C ILE A 100 -4.27 -11.99 12.38
N LEU A 101 -3.36 -11.06 12.07
CA LEU A 101 -3.68 -9.64 12.02
C LEU A 101 -4.71 -9.32 10.93
N ALA A 102 -4.65 -9.96 9.76
CA ALA A 102 -5.64 -9.79 8.71
C ALA A 102 -7.04 -10.28 9.17
N LEU A 103 -7.11 -11.40 9.89
CA LEU A 103 -8.36 -11.93 10.47
C LEU A 103 -8.93 -10.97 11.53
N VAL A 104 -8.09 -10.45 12.42
CA VAL A 104 -8.49 -9.45 13.42
C VAL A 104 -8.95 -8.17 12.74
N THR A 105 -8.26 -7.72 11.70
CA THR A 105 -8.68 -6.58 10.86
C THR A 105 -10.06 -6.83 10.27
N LEU A 106 -10.30 -7.99 9.65
CA LEU A 106 -11.61 -8.36 9.11
C LEU A 106 -12.70 -8.37 10.19
N ALA A 107 -12.44 -8.99 11.35
CA ALA A 107 -13.38 -9.00 12.48
C ALA A 107 -13.73 -7.58 12.94
N VAL A 108 -12.75 -6.68 13.06
CA VAL A 108 -12.98 -5.28 13.44
C VAL A 108 -13.85 -4.57 12.41
N VAL A 109 -13.66 -4.77 11.10
CA VAL A 109 -14.52 -4.14 10.08
C VAL A 109 -15.93 -4.75 10.08
N VAL A 110 -16.07 -6.06 10.31
CA VAL A 110 -17.38 -6.73 10.36
C VAL A 110 -18.20 -6.25 11.55
N ILE A 111 -17.62 -6.29 12.76
CA ILE A 111 -18.26 -5.86 14.02
C ILE A 111 -18.50 -4.34 14.04
N ALA A 112 -17.64 -3.56 13.38
CA ALA A 112 -17.70 -2.10 13.31
C ALA A 112 -17.80 -1.39 14.68
N PRO A 113 -16.86 -1.64 15.62
CA PRO A 113 -16.91 -1.09 16.97
C PRO A 113 -16.73 0.43 17.03
N VAL A 114 -17.04 1.03 18.17
CA VAL A 114 -16.72 2.45 18.44
C VAL A 114 -15.20 2.65 18.30
N LYS A 115 -14.80 3.68 17.55
CA LYS A 115 -13.40 3.95 17.12
C LYS A 115 -12.80 2.92 16.16
N MET A 116 -13.62 2.19 15.38
CA MET A 116 -13.18 1.23 14.34
C MET A 116 -11.98 1.72 13.53
N GLN A 117 -12.04 2.94 12.96
CA GLN A 117 -10.98 3.46 12.08
C GLN A 117 -9.61 3.59 12.79
N ARG A 118 -9.58 3.93 14.08
CA ARG A 118 -8.32 3.96 14.85
C ARG A 118 -7.75 2.57 15.06
N ARG A 119 -8.61 1.58 15.32
CA ARG A 119 -8.20 0.17 15.48
C ARG A 119 -7.65 -0.38 14.16
N LEU A 120 -8.36 -0.14 13.05
CA LEU A 120 -7.89 -0.53 11.71
C LEU A 120 -6.56 0.12 11.37
N LEU A 121 -6.37 1.40 11.70
CA LEU A 121 -5.08 2.07 11.48
C LEU A 121 -3.95 1.38 12.24
N ILE A 122 -4.13 1.07 13.53
CA ILE A 122 -3.11 0.37 14.34
C ILE A 122 -2.80 -1.01 13.77
N LEU A 123 -3.83 -1.79 13.44
CA LEU A 123 -3.67 -3.15 12.89
C LEU A 123 -2.94 -3.14 11.54
N THR A 124 -3.33 -2.23 10.64
CA THR A 124 -2.68 -2.11 9.33
C THR A 124 -1.26 -1.55 9.42
N VAL A 125 -0.95 -0.66 10.38
CA VAL A 125 0.43 -0.27 10.70
C VAL A 125 1.24 -1.49 11.13
N ALA A 126 0.73 -2.30 12.06
CA ALA A 126 1.40 -3.50 12.52
C ALA A 126 1.66 -4.49 11.37
N GLN A 127 0.69 -4.68 10.47
CA GLN A 127 0.85 -5.52 9.27
C GLN A 127 1.93 -4.99 8.32
N PHE A 128 2.04 -3.67 8.10
CA PHE A 128 3.11 -3.12 7.25
C PHE A 128 4.50 -3.25 7.88
N ILE A 129 4.61 -3.06 9.20
CA ILE A 129 5.86 -3.30 9.93
C ILE A 129 6.26 -4.77 9.83
N LEU A 130 5.30 -5.68 10.00
CA LEU A 130 5.52 -7.11 9.92
C LEU A 130 5.99 -7.55 8.51
N LEU A 131 5.39 -6.97 7.45
CA LEU A 131 5.81 -7.20 6.06
C LEU A 131 7.25 -6.76 5.76
N ALA A 132 7.82 -5.83 6.54
CA ALA A 132 9.23 -5.46 6.41
C ALA A 132 10.20 -6.54 6.93
N GLY A 133 9.69 -7.51 7.68
CA GLY A 133 10.45 -8.67 8.16
C GLY A 133 10.60 -9.80 7.14
N VAL A 134 10.33 -9.55 5.85
CA VAL A 134 10.37 -10.55 4.77
C VAL A 134 11.03 -9.99 3.51
N GLY A 135 11.62 -10.86 2.68
CA GLY A 135 12.16 -10.53 1.37
C GLY A 135 13.53 -9.85 1.45
N HIS A 136 13.86 -9.01 0.47
CA HIS A 136 15.19 -8.39 0.37
C HIS A 136 15.57 -7.53 1.58
N ALA A 137 14.58 -7.08 2.38
CA ALA A 137 14.80 -6.35 3.62
C ALA A 137 15.47 -7.18 4.73
N THR A 138 15.55 -8.51 4.57
CA THR A 138 16.15 -9.43 5.52
C THR A 138 17.44 -10.07 5.03
N MET A 139 18.05 -9.53 3.96
CA MET A 139 19.31 -10.06 3.41
C MET A 139 20.52 -9.80 4.31
N ARG A 140 20.43 -8.83 5.22
CA ARG A 140 21.52 -8.43 6.11
C ARG A 140 21.12 -8.69 7.55
N ASP A 141 22.09 -9.12 8.36
CA ASP A 141 21.94 -9.30 9.80
C ASP A 141 22.52 -8.11 10.59
N GLY A 142 22.32 -8.14 11.92
CA GLY A 142 22.84 -7.13 12.84
C GLY A 142 22.19 -5.75 12.69
N VAL A 143 22.92 -4.71 13.09
CA VAL A 143 22.41 -3.32 13.12
C VAL A 143 21.98 -2.83 11.72
N VAL A 144 22.76 -3.18 10.69
CA VAL A 144 22.47 -2.79 9.30
C VAL A 144 21.18 -3.46 8.81
N GLY A 145 20.96 -4.73 9.15
CA GLY A 145 19.71 -5.44 8.86
C GLY A 145 18.49 -4.79 9.53
N THR A 146 18.62 -4.39 10.80
CA THR A 146 17.54 -3.69 11.51
C THR A 146 17.23 -2.33 10.88
N LEU A 147 18.25 -1.56 10.48
CA LEU A 147 18.06 -0.28 9.79
C LEU A 147 17.36 -0.46 8.43
N GLN A 148 17.72 -1.50 7.68
CA GLN A 148 17.08 -1.82 6.41
C GLN A 148 15.59 -2.18 6.61
N GLN A 149 15.26 -2.98 7.63
CA GLN A 149 13.87 -3.33 7.96
C GLN A 149 13.05 -2.10 8.39
N ILE A 150 13.61 -1.22 9.23
CA ILE A 150 12.95 0.03 9.63
C ILE A 150 12.72 0.92 8.41
N ASN A 151 13.73 1.10 7.56
CA ASN A 151 13.61 1.87 6.32
C ASN A 151 12.53 1.30 5.40
N HIS A 152 12.45 -0.02 5.27
CA HIS A 152 11.44 -0.68 4.46
C HIS A 152 10.03 -0.52 5.05
N ALA A 153 9.87 -0.66 6.36
CA ALA A 153 8.59 -0.43 7.04
C ALA A 153 8.10 1.01 6.84
N LEU A 154 8.99 2.00 7.00
CA LEU A 154 8.68 3.40 6.75
C LEU A 154 8.29 3.64 5.29
N HIS A 155 9.01 3.02 4.33
CA HIS A 155 8.65 3.08 2.91
C HIS A 155 7.24 2.58 2.65
N LEU A 156 6.89 1.41 3.20
CA LEU A 156 5.56 0.81 3.04
C LEU A 156 4.46 1.68 3.66
N LEU A 157 4.68 2.21 4.87
CA LEU A 157 3.72 3.08 5.55
C LEU A 157 3.48 4.39 4.79
N CYS A 158 4.55 5.04 4.32
CA CYS A 158 4.45 6.26 3.52
C CYS A 158 3.79 5.99 2.16
N ALA A 159 4.14 4.90 1.49
CA ALA A 159 3.52 4.49 0.23
C ALA A 159 2.03 4.18 0.41
N ALA A 160 1.67 3.46 1.46
CA ALA A 160 0.28 3.15 1.82
C ALA A 160 -0.52 4.41 2.15
N ALA A 161 0.08 5.38 2.84
CA ALA A 161 -0.56 6.65 3.16
C ALA A 161 -0.83 7.48 1.91
N TRP A 162 0.15 7.56 1.01
CA TRP A 162 0.01 8.28 -0.25
C TRP A 162 -1.00 7.58 -1.17
N PHE A 163 -0.70 6.35 -1.60
CA PHE A 163 -1.51 5.62 -2.57
C PHE A 163 -2.91 5.26 -2.05
N GLY A 164 -3.00 4.70 -0.84
CA GLY A 164 -4.27 4.34 -0.22
C GLY A 164 -5.14 5.55 0.14
N GLY A 165 -4.53 6.72 0.34
CA GLY A 165 -5.22 7.96 0.63
C GLY A 165 -5.87 8.63 -0.59
N LEU A 166 -5.44 8.30 -1.81
CA LEU A 166 -5.99 8.90 -3.04
C LEU A 166 -7.49 8.60 -3.23
N LEU A 167 -7.94 7.40 -2.89
CA LEU A 167 -9.35 7.05 -3.08
C LEU A 167 -10.30 7.89 -2.18
N PRO A 168 -10.03 8.05 -0.87
CA PRO A 168 -10.75 9.01 -0.06
C PRO A 168 -10.72 10.46 -0.57
N VAL A 169 -9.62 10.93 -1.19
CA VAL A 169 -9.55 12.26 -1.84
C VAL A 169 -10.60 12.37 -2.95
N VAL A 170 -10.63 11.40 -3.87
CA VAL A 170 -11.60 11.37 -4.99
C VAL A 170 -13.04 11.38 -4.47
N TYR A 171 -13.31 10.67 -3.37
CA TYR A 171 -14.63 10.70 -2.74
C TYR A 171 -14.96 12.06 -2.10
N CYS A 172 -13.99 12.68 -1.41
CA CYS A 172 -14.15 14.03 -0.86
C CYS A 172 -14.46 15.06 -1.95
N MET A 173 -13.87 14.94 -3.15
CA MET A 173 -14.22 15.79 -4.29
C MET A 173 -15.69 15.70 -4.67
N ARG A 174 -16.25 14.49 -4.73
CA ARG A 174 -17.70 14.32 -5.00
C ARG A 174 -18.56 14.94 -3.89
N MET A 175 -18.13 14.82 -2.63
CA MET A 175 -18.81 15.48 -1.51
C MET A 175 -18.66 17.02 -1.55
N ALA A 176 -17.61 17.53 -2.21
CA ALA A 176 -17.34 18.95 -2.33
C ALA A 176 -18.33 19.70 -3.24
N GLN A 177 -19.12 18.96 -4.03
CA GLN A 177 -20.18 19.49 -4.89
C GLN A 177 -21.54 19.58 -4.19
N GLY A 178 -21.66 19.13 -2.93
CA GLY A 178 -22.92 19.13 -2.20
C GLY A 178 -22.83 19.86 -0.85
N ARG A 179 -23.81 19.58 0.03
CA ARG A 179 -23.94 20.18 1.37
C ARG A 179 -22.72 20.05 2.30
N TRP A 180 -21.78 19.16 1.98
CA TRP A 180 -20.58 18.90 2.78
C TRP A 180 -19.32 19.62 2.27
N ARG A 181 -19.48 20.59 1.35
CA ARG A 181 -18.38 21.28 0.64
C ARG A 181 -17.23 21.72 1.53
N GLN A 182 -17.50 22.55 2.54
CA GLN A 182 -16.47 23.10 3.42
C GLN A 182 -15.67 22.01 4.16
N HIS A 183 -16.36 21.00 4.69
CA HIS A 183 -15.72 19.90 5.42
C HIS A 183 -14.92 18.97 4.50
N ALA A 184 -15.42 18.72 3.29
CA ALA A 184 -14.72 17.92 2.28
C ALA A 184 -13.42 18.62 1.81
N ILE A 185 -13.49 19.92 1.52
CA ILE A 185 -12.31 20.73 1.18
C ILE A 185 -11.31 20.73 2.35
N SER A 186 -11.77 20.89 3.60
CA SER A 186 -10.91 20.83 4.77
C SER A 186 -10.16 19.48 4.89
N ALA A 187 -10.85 18.36 4.65
CA ALA A 187 -10.23 17.04 4.67
C ALA A 187 -9.18 16.87 3.56
N MET A 188 -9.45 17.36 2.35
CA MET A 188 -8.51 17.32 1.23
C MET A 188 -7.29 18.21 1.47
N MET A 189 -7.47 19.40 2.07
CA MET A 189 -6.37 20.29 2.45
C MET A 189 -5.47 19.66 3.52
N ARG A 190 -6.05 18.97 4.50
CA ARG A 190 -5.30 18.20 5.51
C ARG A 190 -4.48 17.09 4.86
N PHE A 191 -5.11 16.27 4.02
CA PHE A 191 -4.40 15.21 3.29
C PHE A 191 -3.28 15.77 2.43
N SER A 192 -3.53 16.84 1.68
CA SER A 192 -2.51 17.47 0.85
C SER A 192 -1.31 17.93 1.69
N ARG A 193 -1.56 18.56 2.85
CA ARG A 193 -0.49 18.99 3.78
C ARG A 193 0.38 17.82 4.22
N TYR A 194 -0.23 16.74 4.70
CA TYR A 194 0.50 15.54 5.11
C TYR A 194 1.10 14.76 3.92
N GLY A 195 0.52 14.89 2.73
CA GLY A 195 0.97 14.26 1.50
C GLY A 195 2.41 14.59 1.13
N HIS A 196 2.91 15.77 1.49
CA HIS A 196 4.33 16.12 1.27
C HIS A 196 5.25 15.20 2.08
N PHE A 197 4.89 14.92 3.34
CA PHE A 197 5.66 14.01 4.18
C PHE A 197 5.57 12.58 3.69
N PHE A 198 4.41 12.15 3.18
CA PHE A 198 4.27 10.81 2.59
C PHE A 198 5.11 10.66 1.33
N VAL A 199 5.05 11.62 0.40
CA VAL A 199 5.85 11.63 -0.83
C VAL A 199 7.35 11.68 -0.51
N ALA A 200 7.77 12.63 0.33
CA ALA A 200 9.17 12.75 0.74
C ALA A 200 9.67 11.47 1.43
N GLY A 201 8.85 10.90 2.32
CA GLY A 201 9.13 9.63 2.99
C GLY A 201 9.33 8.49 1.98
N VAL A 202 8.43 8.33 1.00
CA VAL A 202 8.56 7.32 -0.07
C VAL A 202 9.86 7.49 -0.86
N LEU A 203 10.21 8.73 -1.23
CA LEU A 203 11.42 9.01 -2.01
C LEU A 203 12.68 8.71 -1.21
N LEU A 204 12.82 9.28 0.00
CA LEU A 204 14.01 9.11 0.84
C LEU A 204 14.23 7.64 1.23
N THR A 205 13.17 6.98 1.70
CA THR A 205 13.26 5.55 2.07
C THR A 205 13.39 4.65 0.85
N GLY A 206 12.86 5.05 -0.31
CA GLY A 206 13.03 4.35 -1.58
C GLY A 206 14.49 4.36 -2.04
N ILE A 207 15.16 5.52 -1.97
CA ILE A 207 16.59 5.66 -2.21
C ILE A 207 17.37 4.77 -1.23
N GLY A 208 17.03 4.81 0.06
CA GLY A 208 17.62 3.93 1.07
C GLY A 208 17.47 2.45 0.72
N ASN A 209 16.28 2.00 0.31
CA ASN A 209 16.03 0.60 -0.08
C ASN A 209 16.89 0.20 -1.28
N THR A 210 17.00 1.06 -2.30
CA THR A 210 17.87 0.81 -3.45
C THR A 210 19.32 0.66 -3.01
N LEU A 211 19.85 1.58 -2.20
CA LEU A 211 21.23 1.52 -1.71
C LEU A 211 21.49 0.27 -0.85
N PHE A 212 20.55 -0.14 -0.01
CA PHE A 212 20.70 -1.36 0.80
C PHE A 212 20.68 -2.65 -0.04
N ILE A 213 19.88 -2.69 -1.10
CA ILE A 213 19.70 -3.91 -1.92
C ILE A 213 20.78 -4.01 -3.00
N THR A 214 20.95 -2.98 -3.83
CA THR A 214 21.85 -3.04 -5.00
C THR A 214 23.21 -2.39 -4.75
N GLY A 215 23.36 -1.56 -3.71
CA GLY A 215 24.55 -0.73 -3.55
C GLY A 215 24.72 0.25 -4.72
N PHE A 216 25.95 0.38 -5.22
CA PHE A 216 26.33 1.31 -6.30
C PHE A 216 26.53 0.61 -7.66
N THR A 217 26.05 -0.62 -7.84
CA THR A 217 26.24 -1.38 -9.07
C THR A 217 25.44 -0.82 -10.26
N ALA A 218 25.83 -1.22 -11.48
CA ALA A 218 25.20 -0.78 -12.72
C ALA A 218 23.77 -1.33 -12.88
N ILE A 219 22.80 -0.58 -12.34
CA ILE A 219 21.35 -0.90 -12.40
C ILE A 219 20.78 -1.00 -13.82
N TRP A 220 21.51 -0.61 -14.87
CA TRP A 220 21.03 -0.68 -16.25
C TRP A 220 21.24 -2.06 -16.91
N GLN A 221 22.11 -2.90 -16.34
CA GLN A 221 22.47 -4.19 -16.96
C GLN A 221 21.56 -5.36 -16.54
N THR A 222 20.89 -5.26 -15.39
CA THR A 222 20.03 -6.33 -14.86
C THR A 222 18.55 -6.04 -15.10
N THR A 223 17.75 -7.10 -15.31
CA THR A 223 16.27 -6.97 -15.41
C THR A 223 15.67 -6.32 -14.16
N TYR A 224 16.21 -6.66 -12.98
CA TYR A 224 15.81 -6.03 -11.71
C TYR A 224 16.03 -4.51 -11.76
N GLY A 225 17.20 -4.05 -12.20
CA GLY A 225 17.53 -2.64 -12.23
C GLY A 225 16.78 -1.86 -13.32
N GLN A 226 16.49 -2.46 -14.48
CA GLN A 226 15.65 -1.84 -15.51
C GLN A 226 14.21 -1.62 -15.01
N LEU A 227 13.62 -2.60 -14.33
CA LEU A 227 12.31 -2.46 -13.71
C LEU A 227 12.33 -1.45 -12.55
N LEU A 228 13.44 -1.34 -11.82
CA LEU A 228 13.64 -0.32 -10.79
C LEU A 228 13.67 1.09 -11.39
N LEU A 229 14.37 1.29 -12.50
CA LEU A 229 14.37 2.55 -13.25
C LEU A 229 12.97 2.91 -13.76
N LEU A 230 12.24 1.94 -14.31
CA LEU A 230 10.85 2.14 -14.72
C LEU A 230 9.97 2.54 -13.54
N LYS A 231 10.09 1.86 -12.38
CA LYS A 231 9.38 2.24 -11.15
C LYS A 231 9.71 3.67 -10.75
N CYS A 232 10.99 4.06 -10.76
CA CYS A 232 11.41 5.42 -10.43
C CYS A 232 10.80 6.45 -11.38
N ALA A 233 10.80 6.20 -12.68
CA ALA A 233 10.18 7.08 -13.67
C ALA A 233 8.67 7.24 -13.44
N LEU A 234 7.96 6.15 -13.13
CA LEU A 234 6.53 6.20 -12.79
C LEU A 234 6.27 6.97 -11.49
N VAL A 235 7.13 6.81 -10.47
CA VAL A 235 7.01 7.59 -9.22
C VAL A 235 7.26 9.07 -9.48
N VAL A 236 8.24 9.45 -10.29
CA VAL A 236 8.48 10.85 -10.70
C VAL A 236 7.25 11.42 -11.42
N LEU A 237 6.63 10.65 -12.31
CA LEU A 237 5.37 11.02 -12.97
C LEU A 237 4.25 11.25 -11.95
N MET A 238 4.08 10.35 -10.97
CA MET A 238 3.10 10.51 -9.90
C MET A 238 3.36 11.78 -9.07
N VAL A 239 4.62 12.07 -8.73
CA VAL A 239 5.00 13.31 -8.02
C VAL A 239 4.65 14.54 -8.86
N ALA A 240 4.96 14.55 -10.16
CA ALA A 240 4.61 15.65 -11.05
C ALA A 240 3.10 15.89 -11.10
N ILE A 241 2.30 14.82 -11.18
CA ILE A 241 0.83 14.89 -11.11
C ILE A 241 0.37 15.45 -9.76
N ALA A 242 0.89 14.94 -8.64
CA ALA A 242 0.52 15.38 -7.30
C ALA A 242 0.85 16.87 -7.06
N LEU A 243 2.02 17.32 -7.50
CA LEU A 243 2.44 18.73 -7.43
C LEU A 243 1.56 19.62 -8.31
N THR A 244 1.24 19.18 -9.53
CA THR A 244 0.36 19.91 -10.46
C THR A 244 -1.05 20.04 -9.86
N ASN A 245 -1.59 18.95 -9.33
CA ASN A 245 -2.88 18.92 -8.64
C ASN A 245 -2.92 19.94 -7.50
N ARG A 246 -1.86 20.04 -6.69
CA ARG A 246 -1.83 20.95 -5.54
C ARG A 246 -1.51 22.40 -5.89
N TYR A 247 -0.49 22.66 -6.69
CA TYR A 247 0.04 24.02 -6.88
C TYR A 247 -0.60 24.73 -8.07
N VAL A 248 -1.22 23.99 -8.99
CA VAL A 248 -1.87 24.57 -10.17
C VAL A 248 -3.38 24.41 -10.10
N LEU A 249 -3.90 23.19 -9.87
CA LEU A 249 -5.34 22.94 -9.96
C LEU A 249 -6.09 23.42 -8.71
N VAL A 250 -5.63 23.11 -7.50
CA VAL A 250 -6.31 23.52 -6.26
C VAL A 250 -6.49 25.05 -6.13
N PRO A 251 -5.50 25.91 -6.44
CA PRO A 251 -5.71 27.36 -6.43
C PRO A 251 -6.75 27.82 -7.46
N ARG A 252 -6.78 27.20 -8.65
CA ARG A 252 -7.76 27.51 -9.71
C ARG A 252 -9.17 27.04 -9.37
N MET A 253 -9.33 25.98 -8.58
CA MET A 253 -10.66 25.55 -8.08
C MET A 253 -11.33 26.59 -7.18
N ARG A 254 -10.55 27.46 -6.52
CA ARG A 254 -11.10 28.58 -5.72
C ARG A 254 -11.81 29.62 -6.58
N GLN A 255 -11.57 29.62 -7.89
CA GLN A 255 -12.23 30.50 -8.86
C GLN A 255 -13.52 29.89 -9.43
N GLU A 256 -14.05 28.82 -8.80
CA GLU A 256 -15.33 28.16 -9.13
C GLU A 256 -15.47 27.68 -10.58
N ASN A 257 -14.38 27.25 -11.22
CA ASN A 257 -14.40 26.72 -12.58
C ASN A 257 -14.69 25.20 -12.61
N PRO A 258 -15.87 24.75 -13.11
CA PRO A 258 -16.24 23.33 -13.12
C PRO A 258 -15.29 22.43 -13.93
N ARG A 259 -14.58 22.99 -14.93
CA ARG A 259 -13.60 22.23 -15.73
C ARG A 259 -12.38 21.85 -14.90
N THR A 260 -11.97 22.71 -13.95
CA THR A 260 -10.81 22.45 -13.09
C THR A 260 -11.08 21.30 -12.11
N ASP A 261 -12.30 21.19 -11.60
CA ASP A 261 -12.73 20.09 -10.74
C ASP A 261 -12.66 18.74 -11.46
N LEU A 262 -13.11 18.68 -12.72
CA LEU A 262 -13.03 17.48 -13.57
C LEU A 262 -11.59 17.07 -13.86
N TRP A 263 -10.73 18.04 -14.19
CA TRP A 263 -9.31 17.77 -14.42
C TRP A 263 -8.61 17.24 -13.18
N PHE A 264 -8.90 17.78 -12.00
CA PHE A 264 -8.33 17.30 -10.74
C PHE A 264 -8.71 15.83 -10.47
N VAL A 265 -9.97 15.47 -10.67
CA VAL A 265 -10.45 14.09 -10.52
C VAL A 265 -9.74 13.16 -11.50
N ARG A 266 -9.65 13.54 -12.79
CA ARG A 266 -8.96 12.74 -13.80
C ARG A 266 -7.49 12.54 -13.49
N MET A 267 -6.79 13.62 -13.11
CA MET A 267 -5.37 13.55 -12.74
C MET A 267 -5.15 12.66 -11.51
N THR A 268 -6.02 12.75 -10.50
CA THR A 268 -5.97 11.87 -9.32
C THR A 268 -6.27 10.40 -9.67
N GLN A 269 -7.18 10.15 -10.62
CA GLN A 269 -7.45 8.80 -11.15
C GLN A 269 -6.27 8.24 -11.93
N ILE A 270 -5.61 9.07 -12.74
CA ILE A 270 -4.38 8.69 -13.45
C ILE A 270 -3.28 8.37 -12.44
N GLU A 271 -3.09 9.21 -11.41
CA GLU A 271 -2.14 8.97 -10.32
C GLU A 271 -2.41 7.63 -9.61
N TRP A 272 -3.69 7.32 -9.35
CA TRP A 272 -4.10 6.03 -8.80
C TRP A 272 -3.86 4.85 -9.77
N GLY A 273 -4.08 5.03 -11.07
CA GLY A 273 -3.76 4.03 -12.08
C GLY A 273 -2.26 3.74 -12.16
N VAL A 274 -1.44 4.79 -12.22
CA VAL A 274 0.03 4.70 -12.23
C VAL A 274 0.54 4.05 -10.94
N GLY A 275 -0.02 4.41 -9.79
CA GLY A 275 0.32 3.76 -8.52
C GLY A 275 -0.02 2.27 -8.50
N GLY A 276 -1.11 1.86 -9.15
CA GLY A 276 -1.43 0.45 -9.38
C GLY A 276 -0.37 -0.27 -10.22
N ILE A 277 0.12 0.35 -11.29
CA ILE A 277 1.22 -0.19 -12.11
C ILE A 277 2.50 -0.32 -11.28
N VAL A 278 2.85 0.71 -10.50
CA VAL A 278 3.99 0.66 -9.56
C VAL A 278 3.86 -0.50 -8.60
N LEU A 279 2.66 -0.74 -8.06
CA LEU A 279 2.42 -1.86 -7.15
C LEU A 279 2.53 -3.23 -7.84
N ALA A 280 2.13 -3.34 -9.11
CA ALA A 280 2.32 -4.55 -9.91
C ALA A 280 3.82 -4.82 -10.15
N ILE A 281 4.61 -3.79 -10.47
CA ILE A 281 6.08 -3.90 -10.61
C ILE A 281 6.71 -4.34 -9.29
N VAL A 282 6.29 -3.77 -8.16
CA VAL A 282 6.78 -4.18 -6.83
C VAL A 282 6.40 -5.61 -6.48
N SER A 283 5.24 -6.09 -6.96
CA SER A 283 4.82 -7.48 -6.77
C SER A 283 5.69 -8.44 -7.59
N LEU A 284 6.12 -8.01 -8.78
CA LEU A 284 7.07 -8.73 -9.63
C LEU A 284 8.49 -8.78 -9.03
N PHE A 285 8.95 -7.73 -8.35
CA PHE A 285 10.27 -7.76 -7.69
C PHE A 285 10.44 -8.88 -6.67
N ALA A 286 9.36 -9.35 -6.08
CA ALA A 286 9.42 -10.45 -5.12
C ALA A 286 9.86 -11.79 -5.74
N THR A 287 9.90 -11.89 -7.08
CA THR A 287 10.31 -13.10 -7.80
C THR A 287 11.64 -12.92 -8.55
N LEU A 288 12.28 -11.75 -8.43
CA LEU A 288 13.52 -11.44 -9.13
C LEU A 288 14.67 -11.36 -8.13
N GLU A 289 15.79 -11.97 -8.52
CA GLU A 289 17.06 -11.81 -7.83
C GLU A 289 17.68 -10.46 -8.22
N PRO A 290 18.23 -9.71 -7.26
CA PRO A 290 18.77 -8.38 -7.53
C PRO A 290 20.16 -8.39 -8.20
N PHE A 291 20.79 -9.56 -8.33
CA PHE A 291 22.13 -9.79 -8.91
C PHE A 291 22.09 -10.89 -9.96
#